data_AF-A0A4Y3UQZ3-F1
#
_entry.id   AF-A0A4Y3UQZ3-F1
#
_cell.length_a   1.000
_cell.length_b   1.000
_cell.length_c   1.000
_cell.angle_alpha   90.00
_cell.angle_beta   90.00
_cell.angle_gamma   90.00
#
_symmetry.space_group_name_H-M   'P 1'
#
loop_
_entity.id
_entity.type
_entity.pdbx_description
1 polymer ?
#
loop_
_entity_poly.entity_id
_entity_poly.type
_entity_poly.pdbx_seq_one_letter_code
_entity_poly.pdbx_strand_id
1 'polypeptide(L)'
;MPGRHIRASATRSRRPASRRTSPGRGSSRRRPSRRRRSEGDSAASILTKAAQGCGVSPKALLVILQKEQGLVTASGPALVPSRYRSAMGYACPDTATCNDDFSGFARQVWFAAHQFRVYEGDPGHFSFRAGETRPVLFNPDPDCGSRVVTMENQATAGLYNYTPYQPDDAALSGSGSSCSSGGNLNFFAYWKAWFGDTH
;
A
#
# COMPACT_ATOMS: atom_id res chain seq x y z
N MET A 1 -13.67 -2.45 -54.55
CA MET A 1 -12.30 -2.34 -55.10
C MET A 1 -11.33 -3.09 -54.17
N PRO A 2 -10.98 -4.37 -54.43
CA PRO A 2 -9.96 -5.07 -53.67
C PRO A 2 -8.63 -5.09 -54.44
N GLY A 3 -7.60 -4.44 -53.90
CA GLY A 3 -6.23 -4.46 -54.44
C GLY A 3 -5.45 -5.66 -53.90
N ARG A 4 -5.06 -6.56 -54.82
CA ARG A 4 -4.27 -7.78 -54.60
C ARG A 4 -2.77 -7.51 -54.83
N HIS A 5 -1.94 -8.20 -54.02
CA HIS A 5 -0.61 -8.79 -54.29
C HIS A 5 0.59 -7.92 -54.68
N ILE A 6 1.75 -8.20 -54.05
CA ILE A 6 2.92 -8.87 -54.67
C ILE A 6 3.90 -9.35 -53.57
N ARG A 7 4.28 -10.63 -53.64
CA ARG A 7 5.44 -11.27 -52.97
C ARG A 7 6.65 -11.21 -53.89
N ALA A 8 7.87 -11.16 -53.36
CA ALA A 8 9.03 -11.81 -53.97
C ALA A 8 10.09 -12.18 -52.91
N SER A 9 10.65 -13.37 -53.08
CA SER A 9 11.49 -14.14 -52.17
C SER A 9 12.99 -14.10 -52.51
N ALA A 10 13.78 -14.60 -51.55
CA ALA A 10 15.05 -15.34 -51.68
C ALA A 10 16.32 -14.49 -51.93
N THR A 11 17.41 -14.68 -51.17
CA THR A 11 18.27 -15.86 -51.37
C THR A 11 19.16 -16.19 -50.16
N ARG A 12 19.53 -17.47 -50.10
CA ARG A 12 20.29 -18.18 -49.06
C ARG A 12 21.70 -18.41 -49.58
N SER A 13 22.75 -18.24 -48.77
CA SER A 13 24.10 -18.72 -49.09
C SER A 13 24.68 -19.56 -47.94
N ARG A 14 25.36 -20.66 -48.29
CA ARG A 14 25.87 -21.70 -47.38
C ARG A 14 27.41 -21.83 -47.52
N ARG A 15 28.06 -21.95 -46.34
CA ARG A 15 29.25 -22.81 -45.98
C ARG A 15 30.64 -22.42 -46.56
N PRO A 16 31.79 -22.77 -45.91
CA PRO A 16 32.07 -24.06 -45.22
C PRO A 16 32.75 -24.00 -43.84
N ALA A 17 32.94 -25.20 -43.27
CA ALA A 17 33.48 -25.51 -41.96
C ALA A 17 35.00 -25.74 -41.97
N SER A 18 35.68 -25.44 -40.86
CA SER A 18 37.02 -25.97 -40.54
C SER A 18 37.10 -26.50 -39.11
N ARG A 19 37.48 -27.77 -38.99
CA ARG A 19 37.90 -28.48 -37.76
C ARG A 19 39.12 -27.79 -37.12
N ARG A 20 39.19 -27.79 -35.77
CA ARG A 20 40.34 -28.34 -35.00
C ARG A 20 40.14 -28.30 -33.47
N THR A 21 40.38 -29.46 -32.86
CA THR A 21 41.01 -29.75 -31.55
C THR A 21 40.38 -29.28 -30.23
N SER A 22 39.93 -30.25 -29.42
CA SER A 22 40.04 -30.22 -27.94
C SER A 22 41.47 -30.60 -27.53
N PRO A 23 42.01 -30.11 -26.39
CA PRO A 23 41.77 -30.78 -25.10
C PRO A 23 41.72 -29.83 -23.89
N GLY A 24 41.06 -30.27 -22.81
CA GLY A 24 41.15 -29.59 -21.51
C GLY A 24 40.08 -29.99 -20.52
N ARG A 25 40.20 -31.20 -19.93
CA ARG A 25 39.53 -31.52 -18.67
C ARG A 25 40.13 -30.67 -17.56
N GLY A 26 39.55 -29.52 -17.30
CA GLY A 26 39.76 -28.77 -16.06
C GLY A 26 38.60 -29.06 -15.12
N SER A 27 38.85 -29.80 -14.03
CA SER A 27 37.91 -29.95 -12.92
C SER A 27 37.74 -28.62 -12.18
N SER A 28 36.93 -27.72 -12.73
CA SER A 28 36.39 -26.62 -11.94
C SER A 28 35.40 -27.24 -10.96
N ARG A 29 35.81 -27.37 -9.69
CA ARG A 29 34.86 -27.40 -8.58
C ARG A 29 34.09 -26.08 -8.66
N ARG A 30 33.01 -26.06 -9.46
CA ARG A 30 31.98 -25.04 -9.38
C ARG A 30 31.38 -25.19 -7.99
N ARG A 31 31.93 -24.42 -7.06
CA ARG A 31 31.24 -24.06 -5.83
C ARG A 31 29.86 -23.61 -6.29
N PRO A 32 28.76 -24.25 -5.82
CA PRO A 32 27.44 -23.85 -6.28
C PRO A 32 27.35 -22.35 -6.03
N SER A 33 27.11 -21.58 -7.10
CA SER A 33 26.82 -20.17 -6.98
C SER A 33 25.76 -20.08 -5.91
N ARG A 34 26.05 -19.36 -4.82
CA ARG A 34 25.03 -18.89 -3.87
C ARG A 34 23.86 -18.50 -4.77
N ARG A 35 22.73 -19.18 -4.65
CA ARG A 35 21.51 -18.73 -5.33
C ARG A 35 21.45 -17.24 -5.00
N ARG A 36 21.58 -16.37 -6.01
CA ARG A 36 21.13 -14.99 -5.84
C ARG A 36 19.72 -15.19 -5.32
N ARG A 37 19.49 -14.86 -4.04
CA ARG A 37 18.13 -14.62 -3.59
C ARG A 37 17.57 -13.72 -4.67
N SER A 38 16.46 -14.10 -5.30
CA SER A 38 15.65 -13.11 -6.00
C SER A 38 15.45 -12.03 -4.96
N GLU A 39 16.13 -10.89 -5.11
CA GLU A 39 15.96 -9.78 -4.19
C GLU A 39 14.52 -9.34 -4.44
N GLY A 40 13.62 -9.81 -3.56
CA GLY A 40 12.28 -9.27 -3.50
C GLY A 40 12.42 -7.76 -3.32
N ASP A 41 11.47 -7.01 -3.86
CA ASP A 41 11.48 -5.56 -3.73
C ASP A 41 11.69 -5.12 -2.27
N SER A 42 12.51 -4.10 -2.06
CA SER A 42 12.62 -3.47 -0.76
C SER A 42 11.27 -2.86 -0.35
N ALA A 43 11.03 -2.68 0.95
CA ALA A 43 9.82 -2.02 1.44
C ALA A 43 9.61 -0.63 0.82
N ALA A 44 10.70 0.13 0.65
CA ALA A 44 10.67 1.43 -0.03
C ALA A 44 10.28 1.31 -1.52
N SER A 45 10.79 0.30 -2.23
CA SER A 45 10.41 0.02 -3.63
C SER A 45 8.92 -0.31 -3.73
N ILE A 46 8.40 -1.15 -2.84
CA ILE A 46 6.97 -1.51 -2.78
C ILE A 46 6.10 -0.28 -2.54
N LEU A 47 6.41 0.54 -1.52
CA LEU A 47 5.69 1.77 -1.21
C LEU A 47 5.71 2.74 -2.40
N THR A 48 6.86 2.91 -3.05
CA THR A 48 7.01 3.81 -4.20
C THR A 48 6.18 3.34 -5.38
N LYS A 49 6.21 2.04 -5.71
CA LYS A 49 5.41 1.46 -6.79
C LYS A 49 3.92 1.60 -6.54
N ALA A 50 3.45 1.34 -5.32
CA ALA A 50 2.05 1.50 -4.95
C ALA A 50 1.61 2.96 -5.02
N ALA A 51 2.39 3.88 -4.45
CA ALA A 51 2.15 5.32 -4.50
C ALA A 51 2.01 5.82 -5.94
N GLN A 52 2.96 5.48 -6.81
CA GLN A 52 2.95 5.88 -8.21
C GLN A 52 1.81 5.23 -9.00
N GLY A 53 1.62 3.92 -8.85
CA GLY A 53 0.59 3.19 -9.58
C GLY A 53 -0.84 3.60 -9.22
N CYS A 54 -1.06 4.05 -7.98
CA CYS A 54 -2.37 4.45 -7.49
C CYS A 54 -2.54 5.96 -7.33
N GLY A 55 -1.53 6.78 -7.65
CA GLY A 55 -1.62 8.24 -7.47
C GLY A 55 -1.83 8.68 -6.01
N VAL A 56 -1.28 7.95 -5.05
CA VAL A 56 -1.39 8.24 -3.61
C VAL A 56 -0.06 8.75 -3.08
N SER A 57 -0.10 9.71 -2.15
CA SER A 57 1.11 10.24 -1.52
C SER A 57 1.90 9.12 -0.80
N PRO A 58 3.20 8.92 -1.10
CA PRO A 58 4.02 7.96 -0.36
C PRO A 58 4.14 8.33 1.13
N LYS A 59 4.03 9.63 1.47
CA LYS A 59 3.96 10.10 2.87
C LYS A 59 2.72 9.57 3.59
N ALA A 60 1.56 9.57 2.92
CA ALA A 60 0.33 9.04 3.48
C ALA A 60 0.43 7.52 3.72
N LEU A 61 1.00 6.77 2.78
CA LEU A 61 1.21 5.33 2.94
C LEU A 61 2.16 5.00 4.11
N LEU A 62 3.21 5.80 4.32
CA LEU A 62 4.09 5.63 5.49
C LEU A 62 3.34 5.87 6.81
N VAL A 63 2.48 6.88 6.87
CA VAL A 63 1.68 7.17 8.07
C VAL A 63 0.67 6.06 8.33
N ILE A 64 -0.01 5.55 7.30
CA ILE A 64 -0.94 4.42 7.46
C ILE A 64 -0.18 3.18 7.94
N LEU A 65 0.96 2.84 7.33
CA LEU A 65 1.78 1.71 7.73
C LEU A 65 2.17 1.76 9.22
N GLN A 66 2.48 2.95 9.71
CA GLN A 66 2.79 3.15 11.12
C GLN A 66 1.57 3.11 12.02
N LYS A 67 0.47 3.76 11.63
CA LYS A 67 -0.78 3.77 12.40
C LYS A 67 -1.30 2.35 12.60
N GLU A 68 -1.26 1.54 11.55
CA GLU A 68 -1.90 0.21 11.53
C GLU A 68 -1.04 -0.86 12.21
N GLN A 69 0.28 -0.83 12.01
CA GLN A 69 1.16 -1.90 12.50
C GLN A 69 2.44 -1.44 13.18
N GLY A 70 2.68 -0.13 13.30
CA GLY A 70 3.88 0.43 13.94
C GLY A 70 5.20 0.10 13.23
N LEU A 71 5.13 -0.36 11.98
CA LEU A 71 6.27 -0.99 11.30
C LEU A 71 7.38 -0.02 10.90
N VAL A 72 7.12 1.30 10.87
CA VAL A 72 8.15 2.30 10.53
C VAL A 72 9.12 2.48 11.70
N THR A 73 8.63 2.44 12.93
CA THR A 73 9.44 2.62 14.15
C THR A 73 9.76 1.32 14.88
N ALA A 74 9.12 0.21 14.52
CA ALA A 74 9.33 -1.08 15.16
C ALA A 74 10.76 -1.61 14.95
N SER A 75 11.26 -2.35 15.93
CA SER A 75 12.54 -3.03 15.87
C SER A 75 12.53 -4.31 16.71
N GLY A 76 13.50 -5.20 16.47
CA GLY A 76 13.70 -6.39 17.27
C GLY A 76 12.47 -7.31 17.34
N PRO A 77 12.07 -7.79 18.53
CA PRO A 77 10.96 -8.73 18.70
C PRO A 77 9.59 -8.21 18.23
N ALA A 78 9.43 -6.89 18.04
CA ALA A 78 8.18 -6.33 17.52
C ALA A 78 7.94 -6.66 16.04
N LEU A 79 8.98 -7.03 15.29
CA LEU A 79 8.93 -7.35 13.86
C LEU A 79 8.45 -8.79 13.61
N VAL A 80 7.20 -9.08 13.96
CA VAL A 80 6.60 -10.42 13.80
C VAL A 80 5.86 -10.57 12.46
N PRO A 81 5.79 -11.78 11.88
CA PRO A 81 5.17 -12.01 10.57
C PRO A 81 3.71 -11.54 10.43
N SER A 82 2.91 -11.61 11.51
CA SER A 82 1.52 -11.16 11.48
C SER A 82 1.39 -9.69 11.12
N ARG A 83 2.27 -8.81 11.65
CA ARG A 83 2.27 -7.38 11.32
C ARG A 83 2.49 -7.13 9.83
N TYR A 84 3.31 -7.93 9.17
CA TYR A 84 3.52 -7.81 7.72
C TYR A 84 2.37 -8.39 6.90
N ARG A 85 1.65 -9.39 7.42
CA ARG A 85 0.49 -9.97 6.75
C ARG A 85 -0.67 -8.97 6.66
N SER A 86 -0.85 -8.13 7.69
CA SER A 86 -1.87 -7.09 7.79
C SER A 86 -1.26 -5.67 7.86
N ALA A 87 -0.17 -5.43 7.14
CA ALA A 87 0.67 -4.22 7.24
C ALA A 87 -0.09 -2.89 7.22
N MET A 88 -1.21 -2.84 6.50
CA MET A 88 -2.00 -1.62 6.30
C MET A 88 -3.43 -1.75 6.87
N GLY A 89 -3.75 -2.85 7.56
CA GLY A 89 -5.12 -3.11 8.02
C GLY A 89 -6.13 -3.33 6.88
N TYR A 90 -5.67 -3.50 5.63
CA TYR A 90 -6.57 -3.65 4.49
C TYR A 90 -7.27 -5.02 4.53
N ALA A 91 -8.60 -4.99 4.39
CA ALA A 91 -9.47 -6.17 4.49
C ALA A 91 -9.31 -6.93 5.81
N CYS A 92 -9.09 -6.20 6.91
CA CYS A 92 -9.02 -6.69 8.28
C CYS A 92 -10.14 -6.05 9.13
N PRO A 93 -11.38 -6.56 9.05
CA PRO A 93 -12.48 -6.06 9.87
C PRO A 93 -12.26 -6.38 11.36
N ASP A 94 -12.66 -5.48 12.26
CA ASP A 94 -12.49 -5.67 13.71
C ASP A 94 -13.23 -6.90 14.27
N THR A 95 -14.33 -7.30 13.61
CA THR A 95 -15.21 -8.40 14.07
C THR A 95 -15.00 -9.72 13.34
N ALA A 96 -14.01 -9.82 12.46
CA ALA A 96 -13.73 -11.05 11.71
C ALA A 96 -12.25 -11.19 11.37
N THR A 97 -11.86 -12.36 10.84
CA THR A 97 -10.49 -12.59 10.42
C THR A 97 -10.15 -11.74 9.18
N CYS A 98 -8.92 -11.27 9.08
CA CYS A 98 -8.43 -10.65 7.85
C CYS A 98 -8.63 -11.58 6.65
N ASN A 99 -8.94 -11.02 5.48
CA ASN A 99 -9.01 -11.79 4.26
C ASN A 99 -7.61 -12.16 3.76
N ASP A 100 -7.32 -13.46 3.73
CA ASP A 100 -6.03 -14.03 3.34
C ASP A 100 -5.63 -13.74 1.89
N ASP A 101 -6.58 -13.44 1.00
CA ASP A 101 -6.29 -13.02 -0.37
C ASP A 101 -5.49 -11.73 -0.43
N PHE A 102 -5.54 -10.90 0.62
CA PHE A 102 -4.80 -9.63 0.72
C PHE A 102 -3.59 -9.71 1.65
N SER A 103 -3.26 -10.91 2.14
CA SER A 103 -2.17 -11.14 3.09
C SER A 103 -0.79 -10.85 2.47
N GLY A 104 0.05 -10.17 3.24
CA GLY A 104 1.47 -9.92 2.95
C GLY A 104 1.79 -8.47 2.60
N PHE A 105 3.00 -8.02 2.95
CA PHE A 105 3.36 -6.60 2.95
C PHE A 105 3.11 -5.90 1.60
N ALA A 106 3.60 -6.48 0.50
CA ALA A 106 3.43 -5.89 -0.83
C ALA A 106 1.96 -5.73 -1.22
N ARG A 107 1.14 -6.72 -0.87
CA ARG A 107 -0.27 -6.78 -1.21
C ARG A 107 -1.08 -5.81 -0.37
N GLN A 108 -0.83 -5.79 0.94
CA GLN A 108 -1.39 -4.81 1.86
C GLN A 108 -1.12 -3.38 1.42
N VAL A 109 0.15 -3.05 1.08
CA VAL A 109 0.52 -1.71 0.62
C VAL A 109 -0.16 -1.35 -0.71
N TRP A 110 -0.16 -2.27 -1.69
CA TRP A 110 -0.80 -2.02 -2.99
C TRP A 110 -2.30 -1.82 -2.86
N PHE A 111 -3.01 -2.73 -2.17
CA PHE A 111 -4.46 -2.67 -2.08
C PHE A 111 -4.94 -1.55 -1.16
N ALA A 112 -4.21 -1.20 -0.10
CA ALA A 112 -4.48 0.01 0.67
C ALA A 112 -4.38 1.28 -0.19
N ALA A 113 -3.34 1.40 -1.03
CA ALA A 113 -3.19 2.53 -1.95
C ALA A 113 -4.30 2.53 -3.02
N HIS A 114 -4.59 1.38 -3.61
CA HIS A 114 -5.67 1.20 -4.59
C HIS A 114 -7.04 1.58 -4.02
N GLN A 115 -7.28 1.30 -2.74
CA GLN A 115 -8.56 1.61 -2.11
C GLN A 115 -8.90 3.10 -2.16
N PHE A 116 -7.91 4.00 -2.11
CA PHE A 116 -8.15 5.44 -2.31
C PHE A 116 -8.64 5.78 -3.72
N ARG A 117 -8.26 5.00 -4.74
CA ARG A 117 -8.82 5.11 -6.10
C ARG A 117 -10.25 4.57 -6.17
N VAL A 118 -10.55 3.51 -5.44
CA VAL A 118 -11.93 2.97 -5.34
C VAL A 118 -12.86 4.00 -4.71
N TYR A 119 -12.44 4.65 -3.62
CA TYR A 119 -13.21 5.73 -2.99
C TYR A 119 -13.49 6.92 -3.92
N GLU A 120 -12.58 7.20 -4.86
CA GLU A 120 -12.73 8.28 -5.84
C GLU A 120 -13.56 7.86 -7.06
N GLY A 121 -13.37 6.62 -7.53
CA GLY A 121 -14.04 6.10 -8.72
C GLY A 121 -15.50 5.72 -8.47
N ASP A 122 -15.84 5.37 -7.23
CA ASP A 122 -17.20 5.00 -6.85
C ASP A 122 -17.62 5.53 -5.47
N PRO A 123 -17.64 6.87 -5.29
CA PRO A 123 -17.94 7.49 -4.00
C PRO A 123 -19.37 7.19 -3.52
N GLY A 124 -20.25 6.75 -4.42
CA GLY A 124 -21.64 6.37 -4.14
C GLY A 124 -21.76 5.26 -3.09
N HIS A 125 -20.80 4.34 -3.08
CA HIS A 125 -20.78 3.15 -2.23
C HIS A 125 -20.10 3.35 -0.86
N PHE A 126 -19.65 4.57 -0.54
CA PHE A 126 -18.95 4.88 0.70
C PHE A 126 -19.61 6.00 1.50
N SER A 127 -19.31 6.05 2.79
CA SER A 127 -19.95 6.94 3.77
C SER A 127 -19.57 8.41 3.61
N PHE A 128 -18.34 8.68 3.15
CA PHE A 128 -17.80 10.03 3.05
C PHE A 128 -17.39 10.34 1.60
N ARG A 129 -17.75 11.53 1.12
CA ARG A 129 -17.49 11.97 -0.26
C ARG A 129 -16.89 13.37 -0.26
N ALA A 130 -16.05 13.65 -1.25
CA ALA A 130 -15.43 14.97 -1.39
C ALA A 130 -16.51 16.06 -1.56
N GLY A 131 -16.32 17.18 -0.88
CA GLY A 131 -17.24 18.33 -0.87
C GLY A 131 -18.43 18.19 0.08
N GLU A 132 -18.63 17.04 0.74
CA GLU A 132 -19.73 16.86 1.69
C GLU A 132 -19.35 17.24 3.12
N THR A 133 -20.33 17.72 3.87
CA THR A 133 -20.23 17.98 5.30
C THR A 133 -21.15 17.00 6.04
N ARG A 134 -20.58 16.12 6.87
CA ARG A 134 -21.32 15.03 7.54
C ARG A 134 -20.83 14.79 8.97
N PRO A 135 -21.69 14.26 9.85
CA PRO A 135 -21.23 13.78 11.16
C PRO A 135 -20.28 12.60 10.99
N VAL A 136 -19.15 12.65 11.71
CA VAL A 136 -18.23 11.52 11.88
C VAL A 136 -18.26 11.09 13.35
N LEU A 137 -18.41 9.80 13.61
CA LEU A 137 -18.46 9.29 14.98
C LEU A 137 -17.11 9.48 15.70
N PHE A 138 -17.14 9.64 17.02
CA PHE A 138 -15.93 9.61 17.83
C PHE A 138 -15.42 8.18 18.07
N ASN A 139 -16.33 7.21 18.10
CA ASN A 139 -16.09 5.82 18.46
C ASN A 139 -17.04 4.90 17.66
N PRO A 140 -16.70 3.61 17.49
CA PRO A 140 -17.67 2.60 17.04
C PRO A 140 -18.97 2.58 17.87
N ASP A 141 -18.88 2.88 19.17
CA ASP A 141 -20.04 3.08 20.03
C ASP A 141 -20.77 4.38 19.67
N PRO A 142 -22.01 4.32 19.13
CA PRO A 142 -22.74 5.52 18.74
C PRO A 142 -23.13 6.41 19.94
N ASP A 143 -23.18 5.87 21.16
CA ASP A 143 -23.53 6.64 22.37
C ASP A 143 -22.42 7.65 22.73
N CYS A 144 -21.20 7.45 22.21
CA CYS A 144 -20.11 8.41 22.32
C CYS A 144 -20.36 9.70 21.51
N GLY A 145 -21.26 9.67 20.53
CA GLY A 145 -21.62 10.84 19.73
C GLY A 145 -20.71 11.10 18.53
N SER A 146 -20.84 12.30 17.97
CA SER A 146 -20.18 12.71 16.73
C SER A 146 -19.98 14.21 16.65
N ARG A 147 -19.14 14.65 15.70
CA ARG A 147 -19.03 16.04 15.28
C ARG A 147 -19.06 16.13 13.76
N VAL A 148 -19.52 17.26 13.25
CA VAL A 148 -19.56 17.52 11.81
C VAL A 148 -18.15 17.79 11.29
N VAL A 149 -17.80 17.11 10.19
CA VAL A 149 -16.54 17.30 9.45
C VAL A 149 -16.87 17.60 7.99
N THR A 150 -16.18 18.59 7.42
CA THR A 150 -16.23 18.87 5.98
C THR A 150 -15.13 18.07 5.28
N MET A 151 -15.52 17.25 4.32
CA MET A 151 -14.61 16.49 3.47
C MET A 151 -14.11 17.39 2.34
N GLU A 152 -13.26 18.36 2.65
CA GLU A 152 -12.87 19.44 1.72
C GLU A 152 -12.40 18.96 0.34
N ASN A 153 -11.77 17.79 0.28
CA ASN A 153 -11.31 17.19 -0.96
C ASN A 153 -11.35 15.65 -0.90
N GLN A 154 -10.97 15.02 -2.01
CA GLN A 154 -10.94 13.56 -2.14
C GLN A 154 -9.98 12.88 -1.15
N ALA A 155 -8.87 13.53 -0.77
CA ALA A 155 -7.94 12.96 0.21
C ALA A 155 -8.58 12.89 1.60
N THR A 156 -9.28 13.96 2.03
CA THR A 156 -10.01 13.97 3.31
C THR A 156 -11.11 12.92 3.31
N ALA A 157 -11.92 12.84 2.25
CA ALA A 157 -12.96 11.81 2.12
C ALA A 157 -12.38 10.39 2.19
N GLY A 158 -11.28 10.14 1.47
CA GLY A 158 -10.59 8.85 1.47
C GLY A 158 -10.03 8.48 2.84
N LEU A 159 -9.47 9.44 3.58
CA LEU A 159 -8.95 9.21 4.92
C LEU A 159 -10.06 8.79 5.89
N TYR A 160 -11.19 9.49 5.88
CA TYR A 160 -12.34 9.13 6.71
C TYR A 160 -13.05 7.84 6.25
N ASN A 161 -13.03 7.50 4.95
CA ASN A 161 -13.50 6.17 4.52
C ASN A 161 -12.55 5.04 4.96
N TYR A 162 -11.24 5.30 5.02
CA TYR A 162 -10.27 4.32 5.50
C TYR A 162 -10.35 4.11 7.02
N THR A 163 -10.65 5.16 7.78
CA THR A 163 -10.76 5.10 9.24
C THR A 163 -11.88 6.03 9.69
N PRO A 164 -13.12 5.52 9.89
CA PRO A 164 -14.33 6.32 9.99
C PRO A 164 -14.57 6.92 11.39
N TYR A 165 -13.51 7.37 12.06
CA TYR A 165 -13.60 7.98 13.40
C TYR A 165 -12.73 9.23 13.52
N GLN A 166 -13.23 10.21 14.25
CA GLN A 166 -12.53 11.44 14.61
C GLN A 166 -12.27 11.50 16.12
N PRO A 167 -11.29 12.28 16.59
CA PRO A 167 -11.07 12.42 18.03
C PRO A 167 -12.21 13.20 18.72
N ASP A 168 -12.51 12.80 19.95
CA ASP A 168 -13.29 13.61 20.90
C ASP A 168 -12.39 14.65 21.61
N ASP A 169 -13.00 15.55 22.38
CA ASP A 169 -12.25 16.59 23.10
C ASP A 169 -11.26 16.00 24.14
N ALA A 170 -11.60 14.85 24.72
CA ALA A 170 -10.71 14.13 25.63
C ALA A 170 -9.46 13.59 24.92
N ALA A 171 -9.60 13.04 23.71
CA ALA A 171 -8.46 12.60 22.90
C ALA A 171 -7.60 13.80 22.47
N LEU A 172 -8.23 14.92 22.08
CA LEU A 172 -7.51 16.14 21.67
C LEU A 172 -6.71 16.79 22.82
N SER A 173 -7.24 16.73 24.04
CA SER A 173 -6.54 17.25 25.23
C SER A 173 -5.48 16.28 25.78
N GLY A 174 -5.42 15.06 25.27
CA GLY A 174 -4.50 14.02 25.72
C GLY A 174 -4.92 13.30 27.01
N SER A 175 -6.08 13.63 27.59
CA SER A 175 -6.60 12.93 28.77
C SER A 175 -7.14 11.55 28.42
N GLY A 176 -7.71 11.40 27.21
CA GLY A 176 -8.44 10.21 26.79
C GLY A 176 -9.74 9.98 27.57
N SER A 177 -10.60 9.15 27.01
CA SER A 177 -11.86 8.67 27.61
C SER A 177 -12.22 7.29 27.03
N SER A 178 -13.29 6.66 27.50
CA SER A 178 -13.83 5.45 26.85
C SER A 178 -14.33 5.71 25.43
N CYS A 179 -14.63 6.97 25.10
CA CYS A 179 -15.08 7.40 23.78
C CYS A 179 -13.95 7.84 22.84
N SER A 180 -12.74 8.05 23.37
CA SER A 180 -11.60 8.45 22.57
C SER A 180 -11.17 7.35 21.59
N SER A 181 -11.03 7.71 20.31
CA SER A 181 -10.44 6.85 19.28
C SER A 181 -9.15 7.45 18.73
N GLY A 182 -8.16 6.58 18.49
CA GLY A 182 -6.87 6.98 17.95
C GLY A 182 -6.84 7.17 16.43
N GLY A 183 -7.90 6.81 15.70
CA GLY A 183 -7.92 6.68 14.23
C GLY A 183 -7.28 7.84 13.44
N ASN A 184 -8.06 8.85 13.08
CA ASN A 184 -7.52 9.99 12.34
C ASN A 184 -6.65 10.92 13.19
N LEU A 185 -6.77 10.86 14.53
CA LEU A 185 -5.86 11.55 15.45
C LEU A 185 -4.41 11.09 15.29
N ASN A 186 -4.16 9.77 15.29
CA ASN A 186 -2.83 9.20 15.13
C ASN A 186 -2.28 9.50 13.73
N PHE A 187 -3.14 9.45 12.69
CA PHE A 187 -2.71 9.84 11.34
C PHE A 187 -2.19 11.28 11.35
N PHE A 188 -2.95 12.22 11.89
CA PHE A 188 -2.55 13.62 11.96
C PHE A 188 -1.29 13.82 12.81
N ALA A 189 -1.20 13.17 13.98
CA ALA A 189 -0.06 13.28 14.87
C ALA A 189 1.24 12.78 14.21
N TYR A 190 1.22 11.61 13.56
CA TYR A 190 2.37 11.09 12.83
C TYR A 190 2.72 11.94 11.62
N TRP A 191 1.73 12.41 10.86
CA TRP A 191 1.97 13.30 9.74
C TRP A 191 2.69 14.57 10.18
N LYS A 192 2.17 15.24 11.22
CA LYS A 192 2.78 16.46 11.76
C LYS A 192 4.19 16.20 12.27
N ALA A 193 4.40 15.12 13.02
CA ALA A 193 5.71 14.76 13.56
C ALA A 193 6.77 14.51 12.49
N TRP A 194 6.40 14.03 11.30
CA TRP A 194 7.35 13.65 10.26
C TRP A 194 7.47 14.66 9.11
N PHE A 195 6.40 15.40 8.83
CA PHE A 195 6.31 16.24 7.64
C PHE A 195 5.89 17.69 7.93
N GLY A 196 5.57 18.03 9.17
CA GLY A 196 5.12 19.36 9.57
C GLY A 196 3.63 19.61 9.30
N ASP A 197 3.23 20.88 9.43
CA ASP A 197 1.84 21.31 9.24
C ASP A 197 1.39 21.27 7.76
N THR A 198 0.11 21.01 7.56
CA THR A 198 -0.57 21.04 6.27
C THR A 198 -1.36 22.34 6.15
N HIS A 199 -0.66 23.43 5.82
CA HIS A 199 -1.15 24.76 5.42
C HIS A 199 -2.19 25.43 6.34
#